data_AF-A0A1C4LXQ5-F1
#
_entry.id   AF-A0A1C4LXQ5-F1
#
_cell.length_a   1.000
_cell.length_b   1.000
_cell.length_c   1.000
_cell.angle_alpha   90.00
_cell.angle_beta   90.00
_cell.angle_gamma   90.00
#
_symmetry.space_group_name_H-M   'P 1'
#
loop_
_entity.id
_entity.type
_entity.pdbx_description
1 polymer ?
#
loop_
_entity_poly.entity_id
_entity_poly.type
_entity_poly.pdbx_seq_one_letter_code
_entity_poly.pdbx_strand_id
1 'polypeptide(L)'
;MPQCAGSSSDHVHHTWYMDYHWYMSMKRTNVYADPEDLAIIKEAAARRGISEAEIIRQGIHLAAMANRVWDEPLFSRTFEGPGRTPSKEDVRNAVADAVQGQGGSRTTA
;
A
#
# COMPACT_ATOMS: atom_id res chain seq x y z
N MET A 1 3.91 -40.12 -26.84
CA MET A 1 4.89 -39.44 -27.74
C MET A 1 4.10 -38.44 -28.60
N PRO A 2 4.60 -37.24 -28.90
CA PRO A 2 4.38 -36.00 -28.11
C PRO A 2 3.85 -34.78 -28.92
N GLN A 3 3.37 -33.74 -28.20
CA GLN A 3 3.55 -32.25 -28.37
C GLN A 3 3.11 -31.57 -29.72
N CYS A 4 2.65 -30.31 -29.85
CA CYS A 4 2.49 -29.12 -28.99
C CYS A 4 1.72 -27.99 -29.77
N ALA A 5 1.35 -26.93 -29.04
CA ALA A 5 1.05 -25.52 -29.45
C ALA A 5 -0.40 -25.17 -29.89
N GLY A 6 -1.04 -24.10 -29.39
CA GLY A 6 -0.53 -23.05 -28.51
C GLY A 6 -1.60 -22.13 -27.87
N SER A 7 -1.17 -21.53 -26.77
CA SER A 7 -1.38 -20.13 -26.32
C SER A 7 -2.76 -19.47 -26.49
N SER A 8 -3.44 -19.23 -25.37
CA SER A 8 -3.87 -17.86 -25.04
C SER A 8 -3.70 -17.64 -23.55
N SER A 9 -2.66 -16.87 -23.24
CA SER A 9 -2.49 -16.16 -21.97
C SER A 9 -3.68 -15.25 -21.68
N ASP A 10 -3.69 -14.75 -20.44
CA ASP A 10 -4.44 -13.59 -19.95
C ASP A 10 -5.72 -13.91 -19.20
N HIS A 11 -5.57 -14.36 -17.95
CA HIS A 11 -6.37 -13.85 -16.80
C HIS A 11 -5.90 -14.34 -15.40
N VAL A 12 -4.64 -14.76 -15.23
CA VAL A 12 -4.20 -15.47 -14.01
C VAL A 12 -3.25 -14.65 -13.13
N HIS A 13 -3.60 -13.43 -12.70
CA HIS A 13 -2.73 -12.69 -11.76
C HIS A 13 -3.47 -11.73 -10.81
N HIS A 14 -4.65 -12.07 -10.27
CA HIS A 14 -5.28 -11.23 -9.23
C HIS A 14 -6.07 -11.98 -8.14
N THR A 15 -5.68 -13.22 -7.83
CA THR A 15 -6.37 -14.05 -6.82
C THR A 15 -5.43 -14.67 -5.77
N TRP A 16 -4.12 -14.46 -5.87
CA TRP A 16 -3.15 -15.27 -5.10
C TRP A 16 -2.32 -14.50 -4.08
N TYR A 17 -2.77 -13.33 -3.60
CA TYR A 17 -2.10 -12.58 -2.53
C TYR A 17 -2.99 -12.23 -1.33
N MET A 18 -4.19 -12.81 -1.21
CA MET A 18 -5.19 -12.44 -0.18
C MET A 18 -5.69 -13.62 0.66
N ASP A 19 -4.97 -14.75 0.71
CA ASP A 19 -5.36 -15.92 1.53
C ASP A 19 -4.51 -16.11 2.80
N TYR A 20 -3.43 -15.33 2.98
CA TYR A 20 -2.51 -15.50 4.12
C TYR A 20 -3.00 -14.90 5.45
N HIS A 21 -4.11 -14.17 5.46
CA HIS A 21 -4.67 -13.53 6.67
C HIS A 21 -5.63 -14.45 7.42
N TRP A 22 -6.19 -15.45 6.74
CA TRP A 22 -7.17 -16.41 7.26
C TRP A 22 -6.53 -17.58 8.02
N TYR A 23 -5.21 -17.74 7.89
CA TYR A 23 -4.41 -18.76 8.57
C TYR A 23 -3.95 -18.31 9.98
N MET A 24 -4.04 -17.02 10.32
CA MET A 24 -3.96 -16.55 11.70
C MET A 24 -5.34 -16.69 12.36
N SER A 25 -5.38 -17.17 13.60
CA SER A 25 -6.64 -17.34 14.33
C SER A 25 -7.36 -16.00 14.50
N MET A 26 -8.46 -15.81 13.76
CA MET A 26 -9.30 -14.62 13.89
C MET A 26 -9.91 -14.58 15.29
N LYS A 27 -9.70 -13.48 16.01
CA LYS A 27 -10.34 -13.25 17.31
C LYS A 27 -11.74 -12.71 17.08
N ARG A 28 -12.75 -13.32 17.71
CA ARG A 28 -14.13 -12.82 17.68
C ARG A 28 -14.23 -11.54 18.52
N THR A 29 -14.87 -10.53 17.96
CA THR A 29 -15.17 -9.26 18.64
C THR A 29 -16.63 -8.89 18.38
N ASN A 30 -17.28 -8.28 19.36
CA ASN A 30 -18.64 -7.75 19.23
C ASN A 30 -18.55 -6.23 19.24
N VAL A 31 -19.25 -5.58 18.31
CA VAL A 31 -19.23 -4.13 18.13
C VAL A 31 -20.67 -3.65 17.92
N TYR A 32 -20.99 -2.47 18.42
CA TYR A 32 -22.24 -1.80 18.12
C TYR A 32 -22.04 -0.86 16.92
N ALA A 33 -23.00 -0.84 16.00
CA ALA A 33 -23.00 0.01 14.83
C ALA A 33 -24.40 0.63 14.66
N ASP A 34 -24.46 1.76 13.95
CA ASP A 34 -25.74 2.38 13.62
C ASP A 34 -26.59 1.43 12.75
N PRO A 35 -27.91 1.30 12.99
CA PRO A 35 -28.78 0.49 12.15
C PRO A 35 -28.78 0.92 10.67
N GLU A 36 -28.56 2.20 10.36
CA GLU A 36 -28.46 2.68 8.98
C GLU A 36 -27.18 2.17 8.31
N ASP A 37 -26.04 2.21 9.01
CA ASP A 37 -24.78 1.65 8.52
C ASP A 37 -24.88 0.15 8.26
N LEU A 38 -25.56 -0.59 9.15
CA LEU A 38 -25.80 -2.03 8.96
C LEU A 38 -26.64 -2.32 7.71
N ALA A 39 -27.63 -1.47 7.41
CA ALA A 39 -28.44 -1.61 6.19
C ALA A 39 -27.57 -1.42 4.93
N ILE A 40 -26.70 -0.41 4.94
CA ILE A 40 -25.77 -0.12 3.84
C ILE A 40 -24.76 -1.28 3.65
N ILE A 41 -24.19 -1.79 4.74
CA ILE A 41 -23.25 -2.92 4.70
C ILE A 41 -23.94 -4.17 4.14
N LYS A 42 -25.18 -4.43 4.54
CA LYS A 42 -25.97 -5.57 4.05
C LYS A 42 -26.25 -5.49 2.56
N GLU A 43 -26.64 -4.32 2.06
CA GLU A 43 -26.81 -4.10 0.63
C GLU A 43 -25.49 -4.31 -0.12
N ALA A 44 -24.39 -3.73 0.38
CA ALA A 44 -23.08 -3.86 -0.23
C ALA A 44 -22.59 -5.31 -0.29
N ALA A 45 -22.84 -6.09 0.77
CA ALA A 45 -22.53 -7.51 0.86
C ALA A 45 -23.31 -8.31 -0.19
N ALA A 46 -24.61 -8.06 -0.30
CA ALA A 46 -25.48 -8.69 -1.30
C ALA A 46 -25.02 -8.41 -2.74
N ARG A 47 -24.69 -7.14 -3.05
CA ARG A 47 -24.20 -6.76 -4.39
C ARG A 47 -22.87 -7.40 -4.76
N ARG A 48 -22.01 -7.66 -3.77
CA ARG A 48 -20.66 -8.23 -3.95
C ARG A 48 -20.63 -9.75 -3.81
N GLY A 49 -21.71 -10.38 -3.36
CA GLY A 49 -21.77 -11.83 -3.14
C GLY A 49 -20.89 -12.31 -1.99
N ILE A 50 -20.62 -11.47 -0.99
CA ILE A 50 -19.80 -11.79 0.19
C ILE A 50 -20.60 -11.63 1.48
N SER A 51 -20.09 -12.14 2.61
CA SER A 51 -20.76 -11.97 3.91
C SER A 51 -20.61 -10.55 4.47
N GLU A 52 -21.61 -10.06 5.22
CA GLU A 52 -21.53 -8.78 5.96
C GLU A 52 -20.30 -8.72 6.88
N ALA A 53 -20.00 -9.83 7.55
CA ALA A 53 -18.83 -9.97 8.42
C ALA A 53 -17.50 -9.74 7.67
N GLU A 54 -17.46 -10.00 6.37
CA GLU A 54 -16.27 -9.77 5.54
C GLU A 54 -16.03 -8.29 5.29
N ILE A 55 -17.11 -7.55 5.00
CA ILE A 55 -17.02 -6.09 4.88
C ILE A 55 -16.58 -5.46 6.21
N ILE A 56 -17.12 -5.95 7.33
CA ILE A 56 -16.73 -5.48 8.68
C ILE A 56 -15.25 -5.78 8.95
N ARG A 57 -14.77 -6.99 8.63
CA ARG A 57 -13.34 -7.35 8.77
C ARG A 57 -12.44 -6.40 7.97
N GLN A 58 -12.79 -6.14 6.71
CA GLN A 58 -12.04 -5.22 5.86
C GLN A 58 -12.05 -3.79 6.41
N GLY A 59 -13.20 -3.32 6.88
CA GLY A 59 -13.33 -2.00 7.51
C GLY A 59 -12.42 -1.84 8.73
N ILE A 60 -12.40 -2.83 9.62
CA ILE A 60 -11.52 -2.83 10.80
C ILE A 60 -10.04 -2.84 10.37
N HIS A 61 -9.67 -3.66 9.38
CA HIS A 61 -8.31 -3.71 8.88
C HIS A 61 -7.85 -2.38 8.29
N LEU A 62 -8.69 -1.75 7.46
CA LEU A 62 -8.42 -0.43 6.88
C LEU A 62 -8.26 0.64 7.95
N ALA A 63 -9.14 0.67 8.96
CA ALA A 63 -9.03 1.58 10.09
C ALA A 63 -7.73 1.37 10.88
N ALA A 64 -7.32 0.12 11.10
CA ALA A 64 -6.05 -0.19 11.75
C ALA A 64 -4.85 0.29 10.94
N MET A 65 -4.84 0.06 9.62
CA MET A 65 -3.76 0.52 8.73
C MET A 65 -3.68 2.04 8.66
N ALA A 66 -4.82 2.74 8.64
CA ALA A 66 -4.85 4.20 8.62
C ALA A 66 -4.26 4.84 9.89
N ASN A 67 -4.38 4.16 11.03
CA ASN A 67 -3.90 4.66 12.33
C ASN A 67 -2.58 4.02 12.77
N ARG A 68 -1.95 3.21 11.91
CA ARG A 68 -0.63 2.66 12.20
C ARG A 68 0.42 3.77 12.12
N VAL A 69 0.70 4.36 13.27
CA VAL A 69 1.85 5.26 13.47
C VAL A 69 3.12 4.42 13.58
N TRP A 70 4.22 4.88 12.99
CA TRP A 70 5.52 4.24 13.14
C TRP A 70 6.09 4.63 14.51
N ASP A 71 6.33 3.64 15.38
CA ASP A 71 6.83 3.89 16.75
C ASP A 71 8.25 4.48 16.77
N GLU A 72 9.05 4.23 15.73
CA GLU A 72 10.41 4.77 15.58
C GLU A 72 10.43 5.96 14.58
N PRO A 73 11.11 7.09 14.88
CA PRO A 73 11.24 8.17 13.91
C PRO A 73 11.86 7.66 12.61
N LEU A 74 11.23 7.99 11.47
CA LEU A 74 11.70 7.63 10.12
C LEU A 74 13.15 8.08 9.84
N PHE A 75 13.65 9.06 10.60
CA PHE A 75 15.03 9.50 10.57
C PHE A 75 15.55 9.64 11.99
N SER A 76 16.61 8.90 12.35
CA SER A 76 17.39 9.13 13.57
C SER A 76 18.28 10.38 13.47
N ARG A 77 18.40 10.95 12.27
CA ARG A 77 19.28 12.08 11.95
C ARG A 77 18.45 13.31 11.58
N THR A 78 18.38 14.27 12.48
CA THR A 78 18.00 15.63 12.15
C THR A 78 19.14 16.25 11.34
N PHE A 79 18.92 16.51 10.05
CA PHE A 79 19.88 17.27 9.26
C PHE A 79 19.72 18.74 9.65
N GLU A 80 20.80 19.38 10.10
CA GLU A 80 20.81 20.83 10.28
C GLU A 80 20.69 21.47 8.88
N GLY A 81 19.48 21.85 8.52
CA GLY A 81 19.22 22.59 7.29
C GLY A 81 19.88 23.96 7.33
N PRO A 82 20.06 24.64 6.18
CA PRO A 82 20.76 25.92 6.06
C PRO A 82 20.03 27.13 6.69
N GLY A 83 19.15 26.92 7.68
CA GLY A 83 18.36 27.96 8.36
C GLY A 83 17.29 28.62 7.48
N ARG A 84 17.13 28.15 6.23
CA ARG A 84 16.10 28.63 5.28
C ARG A 84 15.39 27.45 4.63
N THR A 85 14.10 27.62 4.36
CA THR A 85 13.34 26.68 3.52
C THR A 85 13.78 26.88 2.08
N PRO A 86 14.34 25.86 1.38
CA PRO A 86 14.72 25.98 -0.02
C PRO A 86 13.50 26.29 -0.89
N SER A 87 13.68 27.13 -1.91
CA SER A 87 12.65 27.32 -2.94
C SER A 87 12.57 26.11 -3.87
N LYS A 88 11.47 25.98 -4.61
CA LYS A 88 11.31 24.93 -5.63
C LYS A 88 12.42 24.96 -6.69
N GLU A 89 12.91 26.15 -7.02
CA GLU A 89 13.99 26.36 -7.98
C GLU A 89 15.34 25.90 -7.42
N ASP A 90 15.63 26.22 -6.15
CA ASP A 90 16.84 25.74 -5.47
C ASP A 90 16.92 24.21 -5.47
N VAL A 91 15.80 23.53 -5.15
CA VAL A 91 15.73 22.07 -5.16
C VAL A 91 15.94 21.51 -6.56
N ARG A 92 15.29 22.10 -7.57
CA ARG A 92 15.41 21.65 -8.96
C ARG A 92 16.84 21.78 -9.48
N ASN A 93 17.49 22.91 -9.20
CA ASN A 93 18.86 23.16 -9.63
C ASN A 93 19.84 22.22 -8.93
N ALA A 94 19.71 22.04 -7.60
CA ALA A 94 20.56 21.12 -6.85
C ALA A 94 20.44 19.66 -7.34
N VAL A 95 19.24 19.20 -7.69
CA VAL A 95 19.03 17.86 -8.27
C VAL A 95 19.66 17.76 -9.66
N ALA A 96 19.50 18.78 -10.51
CA ALA A 96 20.10 18.81 -11.84
C ALA A 96 21.64 18.77 -11.76
N ASP A 97 22.23 19.58 -10.88
CA ASP A 97 23.68 19.64 -10.66
C ASP A 97 24.22 18.29 -10.15
N ALA A 98 23.52 17.64 -9.22
CA ALA A 98 23.93 16.33 -8.68
C ALA A 98 23.87 15.20 -9.74
N VAL A 99 22.90 15.23 -10.63
CA VAL A 99 22.78 14.28 -11.74
C VAL A 99 23.89 14.51 -12.77
N GLN A 100 24.21 15.77 -13.07
CA GLN A 100 25.27 16.12 -14.02
C GLN A 100 26.67 15.84 -13.44
N GLY A 101 26.89 16.07 -12.15
CA GLY A 101 28.14 15.80 -11.45
C GLY A 101 28.52 14.31 -11.38
N GLN A 102 27.54 13.40 -11.45
CA GLN A 102 27.79 11.94 -11.53
C GLN A 102 28.22 11.47 -12.93
N GLY A 103 28.10 12.31 -13.95
CA GLY A 103 28.56 12.02 -15.32
C GLY A 103 30.06 12.26 -15.56
N GLY A 104 30.74 12.99 -14.66
CA GLY A 104 32.14 13.40 -14.85
C GLY A 104 33.21 12.44 -14.30
N SER A 105 32.83 11.41 -13.52
CA SER A 105 33.80 10.51 -12.86
C SER A 105 33.80 9.09 -13.44
N ARG A 106 33.86 8.95 -14.78
CA ARG A 106 34.20 7.66 -15.41
C ARG A 106 35.11 7.79 -16.64
N THR A 107 36.01 8.76 -16.70
CA THR A 107 37.06 8.76 -17.73
C THR A 107 38.34 9.41 -17.21
N THR A 108 39.33 8.55 -16.95
CA THR A 108 40.80 8.66 -17.20
C THR A 108 41.43 7.52 -16.39
N ALA A 109 41.73 6.38 -17.03
CA ALA A 109 43.03 6.05 -17.65
C ALA A 109 43.95 5.34 -16.64
#